data_AF-A0A1G5IZZ8-F1
#
_entry.id   AF-A0A1G5IZZ8-F1
#
_cell.length_a   1.000
_cell.length_b   1.000
_cell.length_c   1.000
_cell.angle_alpha   90.00
_cell.angle_beta   90.00
_cell.angle_gamma   90.00
#
_symmetry.space_group_name_H-M   'P 1'
#
loop_
_entity.id
_entity.type
_entity.pdbx_description
1 polymer ?
#
loop_
_entity_poly.entity_id
_entity_poly.type
_entity_poly.pdbx_seq_one_letter_code
_entity_poly.pdbx_strand_id
1 'polypeptide(L)'
;MKSMTLAAAATLLPLAGLAADLTVEDAYLRSANPMTGAAFMRIDNPGEAACMLTAVTSDVAERIELHTHEEEDGVMRMRRIEGGIAIPAGSAVQLDRGGDHVMLLGLTRSLADGDRVAFQLDLGDCGTQEVEAVVDNTRDASHAAEGADPHADHSGH
;
A
#
# COMPACT_ATOMS: atom_id res chain seq x y z
N MET A 1 19.58 -20.33 59.42
CA MET A 1 20.25 -19.60 58.32
C MET A 1 20.28 -20.49 57.10
N LYS A 2 19.92 -19.93 55.93
CA LYS A 2 19.92 -20.44 54.54
C LYS A 2 18.54 -20.28 53.90
N SER A 3 18.21 -19.02 53.60
CA SER A 3 17.11 -18.61 52.74
C SER A 3 17.49 -18.95 51.29
N MET A 4 16.68 -19.79 50.64
CA MET A 4 16.72 -20.03 49.19
C MET A 4 16.01 -18.87 48.48
N THR A 5 16.73 -18.14 47.64
CA THR A 5 16.15 -17.21 46.65
C THR A 5 16.04 -17.93 45.32
N LEU A 6 14.81 -18.24 44.89
CA LEU A 6 14.49 -18.68 43.54
C LEU A 6 14.34 -17.43 42.66
N ALA A 7 15.24 -17.23 41.70
CA ALA A 7 15.12 -16.19 40.69
C ALA A 7 14.16 -16.69 39.59
N ALA A 8 12.97 -16.08 39.49
CA ALA A 8 12.05 -16.31 38.38
C ALA A 8 12.52 -15.49 37.18
N ALA A 9 13.13 -16.15 36.19
CA ALA A 9 13.42 -15.57 34.90
C ALA A 9 12.13 -15.56 34.07
N ALA A 10 11.50 -14.38 33.96
CA ALA A 10 10.39 -14.16 33.05
C ALA A 10 10.94 -14.11 31.62
N THR A 11 10.80 -15.21 30.88
CA THR A 11 11.07 -15.25 29.45
C THR A 11 9.97 -14.45 28.74
N LEU A 12 10.29 -13.24 28.30
CA LEU A 12 9.49 -12.55 27.28
C LEU A 12 9.57 -13.37 26.00
N LEU A 13 8.50 -14.10 25.66
CA LEU A 13 8.32 -14.55 24.29
C LEU A 13 7.94 -13.33 23.45
N PRO A 14 8.58 -13.08 22.30
CA PRO A 14 8.09 -12.09 21.36
C PRO A 14 6.75 -12.60 20.84
N LEU A 15 5.67 -11.84 21.05
CA LEU A 15 4.44 -12.01 20.29
C LEU A 15 4.80 -11.67 18.84
N ALA A 16 5.14 -12.68 18.05
CA ALA A 16 4.95 -12.60 16.61
C ALA A 16 3.44 -12.47 16.42
N GLY A 17 2.98 -11.25 16.15
CA GLY A 17 1.59 -11.01 15.80
C GLY A 17 1.21 -11.94 14.66
N LEU A 18 0.10 -12.66 14.81
CA LEU A 18 -0.51 -13.39 13.71
C LEU A 18 -0.89 -12.34 12.66
N ALA A 19 -0.04 -12.18 11.64
CA ALA A 19 -0.43 -11.44 10.46
C ALA A 19 -1.66 -12.17 9.89
N ALA A 20 -2.72 -11.42 9.57
CA ALA A 20 -3.79 -11.98 8.74
C ALA A 20 -3.17 -12.53 7.45
N ASP A 21 -3.64 -13.70 6.98
CA ASP A 21 -3.26 -14.28 5.69
C ASP A 21 -3.83 -13.44 4.53
N LEU A 22 -3.42 -12.17 4.45
CA LEU A 22 -3.68 -11.33 3.29
C LEU A 22 -2.68 -11.71 2.20
N THR A 23 -3.15 -11.74 0.96
CA THR A 23 -2.30 -11.95 -0.21
C THR A 23 -2.14 -10.63 -0.94
N VAL A 24 -0.90 -10.28 -1.26
CA VAL A 24 -0.59 -9.07 -2.04
C VAL A 24 -0.11 -9.50 -3.42
N GLU A 25 -0.81 -9.03 -4.43
CA GLU A 25 -0.60 -9.38 -5.83
C GLU A 25 -0.23 -8.14 -6.64
N ASP A 26 0.45 -8.36 -7.76
CA ASP A 26 0.77 -7.31 -8.74
C ASP A 26 1.42 -6.05 -8.14
N ALA A 27 2.25 -6.22 -7.11
CA ALA A 27 2.92 -5.09 -6.45
C ALA A 27 4.02 -4.51 -7.35
N TYR A 28 3.89 -3.24 -7.72
CA TYR A 28 4.89 -2.52 -8.51
C TYR A 28 5.05 -1.06 -8.07
N LEU A 29 6.17 -0.45 -8.43
CA LEU A 29 6.43 0.97 -8.21
C LEU A 29 6.66 1.69 -9.52
N ARG A 30 6.41 3.00 -9.50
CA ARG A 30 6.83 3.95 -10.53
C ARG A 30 7.45 5.18 -9.90
N SER A 31 8.53 5.66 -10.51
CA SER A 31 9.02 7.01 -10.31
C SER A 31 8.13 7.99 -11.06
N ALA A 32 7.60 8.99 -10.35
CA ALA A 32 6.94 10.12 -10.98
C ALA A 32 7.97 11.20 -11.37
N ASN A 33 8.99 11.38 -10.53
CA ASN A 33 10.15 12.23 -10.75
C ASN A 33 11.30 11.77 -9.82
N PRO A 34 12.50 12.37 -9.87
CA PRO A 34 13.63 11.94 -9.04
C PRO A 34 13.40 11.95 -7.52
N MET A 35 12.40 12.70 -7.03
CA MET A 35 12.12 12.87 -5.60
C MET A 35 10.84 12.18 -5.13
N THR A 36 9.97 11.74 -6.04
CA THR A 36 8.67 11.14 -5.68
C THR A 36 8.33 9.93 -6.54
N GLY A 37 7.65 8.96 -5.94
CA GLY A 37 7.14 7.79 -6.63
C GLY A 37 5.78 7.37 -6.09
N ALA A 38 5.18 6.35 -6.70
CA ALA A 38 3.99 5.72 -6.20
C ALA A 38 4.13 4.20 -6.31
N ALA A 39 3.60 3.48 -5.33
CA ALA A 39 3.47 2.03 -5.36
C ALA A 39 1.98 1.64 -5.46
N PHE A 40 1.76 0.59 -6.22
CA PHE A 40 0.47 0.05 -6.61
C PHE A 40 0.50 -1.45 -6.37
N MET A 41 -0.64 -2.01 -5.96
CA MET A 41 -0.77 -3.42 -5.63
C MET A 41 -2.24 -3.78 -5.48
N ARG A 42 -2.55 -5.06 -5.52
CA ARG A 42 -3.84 -5.61 -5.13
C ARG A 42 -3.69 -6.31 -3.79
N ILE A 43 -4.56 -6.01 -2.84
CA ILE A 43 -4.54 -6.64 -1.52
C ILE A 43 -5.83 -7.45 -1.36
N ASP A 44 -5.69 -8.76 -1.25
CA ASP A 44 -6.76 -9.71 -1.08
C ASP A 44 -6.86 -10.14 0.37
N ASN A 45 -8.08 -10.07 0.92
CA ASN A 45 -8.41 -10.56 2.24
C ASN A 45 -9.33 -11.77 2.14
N PRO A 46 -8.78 -13.00 2.08
CA PRO A 46 -9.57 -14.23 2.10
C PRO A 46 -10.12 -14.55 3.50
N GLY A 47 -9.74 -13.79 4.52
CA GLY A 47 -10.15 -14.00 5.91
C GLY A 47 -11.59 -13.59 6.20
N GLU A 48 -12.04 -13.91 7.42
CA GLU A 48 -13.39 -13.62 7.92
C GLU A 48 -13.48 -12.29 8.67
N ALA A 49 -12.34 -11.66 8.97
CA ALA A 49 -12.26 -10.37 9.65
C ALA A 49 -11.82 -9.26 8.68
N ALA A 50 -12.40 -8.07 8.81
CA ALA A 50 -11.95 -6.90 8.07
C ALA A 50 -10.60 -6.41 8.62
N CYS A 51 -9.72 -6.00 7.72
CA CYS A 51 -8.43 -5.39 8.03
C CYS A 51 -8.41 -3.94 7.54
N MET A 52 -7.36 -3.20 7.89
CA MET A 52 -7.21 -1.81 7.46
C MET A 52 -5.74 -1.50 7.22
N LEU A 53 -5.41 -1.08 6.00
CA LEU A 53 -4.07 -0.57 5.70
C LEU A 53 -3.94 0.84 6.28
N THR A 54 -3.27 0.99 7.41
CA THR A 54 -3.14 2.26 8.15
C THR A 54 -1.88 3.01 7.76
N ALA A 55 -0.80 2.30 7.43
CA ALA A 55 0.47 2.87 7.05
C ALA A 55 1.29 1.92 6.17
N VAL A 56 2.27 2.49 5.47
CA VAL A 56 3.28 1.75 4.72
C VAL A 56 4.64 2.34 5.04
N THR A 57 5.65 1.50 5.25
CA THR A 57 7.03 1.94 5.48
C THR A 57 8.00 1.25 4.53
N SER A 58 9.09 1.93 4.20
CA SER A 58 10.20 1.43 3.38
C SER A 58 11.41 2.36 3.59
N ASP A 59 12.62 1.87 3.29
CA ASP A 59 13.87 2.64 3.36
C ASP A 59 14.09 3.55 2.13
N VAL A 60 13.29 3.38 1.08
CA VAL A 60 13.47 4.05 -0.21
C VAL A 60 12.97 5.50 -0.23
N ALA A 61 12.25 5.94 0.80
CA ALA A 61 11.67 7.28 0.88
C ALA A 61 11.68 7.84 2.31
N GLU A 62 11.82 9.16 2.44
CA GLU A 62 11.74 9.85 3.74
C GLU A 62 10.33 9.78 4.34
N ARG A 63 9.30 9.81 3.49
CA ARG A 63 7.90 9.75 3.92
C ARG A 63 7.07 8.96 2.94
N ILE A 64 6.19 8.11 3.47
CA ILE A 64 5.25 7.31 2.71
C ILE A 64 3.85 7.60 3.24
N GLU A 65 2.92 7.84 2.33
CA GLU A 65 1.55 8.23 2.64
C GLU A 65 0.55 7.44 1.79
N LEU A 66 -0.65 7.23 2.29
CA LEU A 66 -1.77 6.69 1.52
C LEU A 66 -2.52 7.85 0.88
N HIS A 67 -2.76 7.79 -0.42
CA HIS A 67 -3.40 8.85 -1.18
C HIS A 67 -4.57 8.29 -1.98
N THR A 68 -5.62 9.10 -2.14
CA THR A 68 -6.76 8.84 -3.00
C THR A 68 -6.90 9.95 -4.05
N HIS A 69 -7.74 9.74 -5.05
CA HIS A 69 -8.15 10.77 -6.00
C HIS A 69 -9.61 11.15 -5.75
N GLU A 70 -9.86 12.39 -5.35
CA GLU A 70 -11.21 12.93 -5.14
C GLU A 70 -11.52 13.95 -6.23
N GLU A 71 -12.71 13.88 -6.82
CA GLU A 71 -13.23 14.98 -7.65
C GLU A 71 -13.74 16.09 -6.73
N GLU A 72 -13.17 17.27 -6.85
CA GLU A 72 -13.62 18.47 -6.16
C GLU A 72 -13.81 19.58 -7.20
N ASP A 73 -15.05 20.03 -7.37
CA ASP A 73 -15.46 21.05 -8.35
C ASP A 73 -15.09 20.70 -9.81
N GLY A 74 -15.24 19.44 -10.20
CA GLY A 74 -14.90 18.96 -11.54
C GLY A 74 -13.39 18.84 -11.79
N VAL A 75 -12.58 18.96 -10.75
CA VAL A 75 -11.12 18.80 -10.81
C VAL A 75 -10.72 17.61 -9.94
N MET A 76 -10.07 16.63 -10.55
CA MET A 76 -9.46 15.52 -9.81
C MET A 76 -8.28 16.02 -8.98
N ARG A 77 -8.32 15.79 -7.67
CA ARG A 77 -7.25 16.15 -6.73
C ARG A 77 -6.77 14.92 -5.96
N MET A 78 -5.46 14.78 -5.86
CA MET A 78 -4.85 13.80 -4.98
C MET A 78 -4.92 14.29 -3.53
N ARG A 79 -5.38 13.42 -2.63
CA ARG A 79 -5.58 13.74 -1.21
C ARG A 79 -5.03 12.63 -0.34
N ARG A 80 -4.37 13.01 0.76
CA ARG A 80 -3.88 12.05 1.76
C ARG A 80 -5.06 11.44 2.51
N ILE A 81 -5.00 10.13 2.71
CA ILE A 81 -5.91 9.35 3.54
C ILE A 81 -5.31 9.25 4.95
N GLU A 82 -5.97 9.83 5.95
CA GLU A 82 -5.50 9.77 7.35
C GLU A 82 -6.04 8.55 8.12
N GLY A 83 -7.19 8.02 7.71
CA GLY A 83 -7.86 6.89 8.38
C GLY A 83 -7.43 5.50 7.90
N GLY A 84 -6.56 5.42 6.89
CA GLY A 84 -6.21 4.16 6.23
C GLY A 84 -7.24 3.72 5.19
N ILE A 85 -6.93 2.60 4.52
CA ILE A 85 -7.76 2.00 3.47
C ILE A 85 -8.35 0.71 4.04
N ALA A 86 -9.68 0.62 4.05
CA ALA A 86 -10.39 -0.55 4.56
C ALA A 86 -10.23 -1.73 3.59
N ILE A 87 -9.94 -2.92 4.14
CA ILE A 87 -9.82 -4.17 3.40
C ILE A 87 -10.85 -5.16 3.97
N PRO A 88 -12.09 -5.16 3.45
CA PRO A 88 -13.16 -6.00 3.98
C PRO A 88 -12.85 -7.50 3.90
N ALA A 89 -13.41 -8.27 4.81
CA ALA A 89 -13.35 -9.73 4.78
C ALA A 89 -13.90 -10.29 3.45
N GLY A 90 -13.26 -11.33 2.93
CA GLY A 90 -13.63 -11.99 1.68
C GLY A 90 -13.58 -11.09 0.43
N SER A 91 -12.85 -9.97 0.49
CA SER A 91 -12.81 -8.97 -0.58
C SER A 91 -11.38 -8.60 -0.95
N ALA A 92 -11.24 -7.89 -2.07
CA ALA A 92 -9.97 -7.37 -2.54
C ALA A 92 -10.04 -5.86 -2.69
N VAL A 93 -8.93 -5.19 -2.42
CA VAL A 93 -8.75 -3.75 -2.62
C VAL A 93 -7.68 -3.54 -3.67
N GLN A 94 -7.99 -2.73 -4.67
CA GLN A 94 -7.05 -2.36 -5.71
C GLN A 94 -6.44 -1.00 -5.39
N LEU A 95 -5.11 -0.95 -5.27
CA LEU A 95 -4.34 0.29 -5.27
C LEU A 95 -3.77 0.48 -6.68
N ASP A 96 -4.25 1.49 -7.41
CA ASP A 96 -3.95 1.70 -8.82
C ASP A 96 -3.80 3.18 -9.21
N ARG A 97 -3.47 3.38 -10.49
CA ARG A 97 -3.31 4.71 -11.06
C ARG A 97 -4.68 5.36 -11.27
N GLY A 98 -4.91 6.48 -10.61
CA GLY A 98 -6.18 7.21 -10.67
C GLY A 98 -7.16 6.84 -9.55
N GLY A 99 -6.85 5.82 -8.75
CA GLY A 99 -7.52 5.49 -7.51
C GLY A 99 -6.62 5.66 -6.29
N ASP A 100 -6.83 4.81 -5.29
CA ASP A 100 -6.01 4.77 -4.09
C ASP A 100 -4.61 4.24 -4.40
N HIS A 101 -3.58 4.80 -3.78
CA HIS A 101 -2.20 4.38 -3.98
C HIS A 101 -1.29 4.76 -2.82
N VAL A 102 -0.12 4.13 -2.77
CA VAL A 102 0.92 4.46 -1.80
C VAL A 102 1.84 5.51 -2.42
N MET A 103 1.84 6.73 -1.89
CA MET A 103 2.68 7.83 -2.34
C MET A 103 4.01 7.84 -1.59
N LEU A 104 5.12 7.92 -2.32
CA LEU A 104 6.48 8.01 -1.79
C LEU A 104 7.02 9.43 -2.01
N LEU A 105 7.48 10.05 -0.93
CA LEU A 105 7.96 11.43 -0.90
C LEU A 105 9.39 11.47 -0.33
N GLY A 106 10.28 12.19 -1.03
CA GLY A 106 11.68 12.29 -0.63
C GLY A 106 12.42 10.98 -0.89
N LEU A 107 12.42 10.51 -2.14
CA LEU A 107 13.14 9.29 -2.52
C LEU A 107 14.63 9.41 -2.14
N THR A 108 15.13 8.40 -1.42
CA THR A 108 16.52 8.36 -0.93
C THR A 108 17.49 7.83 -1.99
N ARG A 109 16.96 7.19 -3.02
CA ARG A 109 17.66 6.72 -4.22
C ARG A 109 16.74 6.76 -5.44
N SER A 110 17.34 6.77 -6.64
CA SER A 110 16.57 6.63 -7.88
C SER A 110 15.91 5.25 -7.97
N LEU A 111 14.68 5.21 -8.50
CA LEU A 111 13.94 3.98 -8.78
C LEU A 111 14.15 3.58 -10.24
N ALA A 112 15.13 2.72 -10.51
CA ALA A 112 15.42 2.23 -11.86
C ALA A 112 14.56 1.00 -12.19
N ASP A 113 14.23 0.80 -13.47
CA ASP A 113 13.43 -0.36 -13.89
C ASP A 113 14.09 -1.69 -13.48
N GLY A 114 13.28 -2.59 -12.90
CA GLY A 114 13.73 -3.87 -12.39
C GLY A 114 14.28 -3.85 -10.95
N ASP A 115 14.45 -2.67 -10.34
CA ASP A 115 14.79 -2.58 -8.92
C ASP A 115 13.70 -3.23 -8.07
N ARG A 116 14.12 -3.88 -6.98
CA ARG A 116 13.23 -4.43 -5.95
C ARG A 116 13.23 -3.52 -4.74
N VAL A 117 12.05 -3.27 -4.19
CA VAL A 117 11.86 -2.46 -2.99
C VAL A 117 10.97 -3.24 -2.04
N ALA A 118 11.45 -3.42 -0.81
CA ALA A 118 10.66 -4.00 0.27
C ALA A 118 9.81 -2.92 0.95
N PHE A 119 8.57 -3.27 1.24
CA PHE A 119 7.62 -2.48 1.98
C PHE A 119 7.10 -3.27 3.17
N GLN A 120 6.85 -2.59 4.27
CA GLN A 120 6.07 -3.14 5.37
C GLN A 120 4.71 -2.44 5.39
N LEU A 121 3.65 -3.23 5.19
CA LEU A 121 2.26 -2.79 5.30
C LEU A 121 1.83 -2.94 6.76
N ASP A 122 1.34 -1.86 7.36
CA ASP A 122 0.66 -1.88 8.66
C ASP A 122 -0.83 -2.08 8.41
N LEU A 123 -1.34 -3.25 8.80
CA LEU A 123 -2.72 -3.69 8.60
C LEU A 123 -3.58 -3.49 9.86
N GLY A 124 -3.10 -2.66 10.79
CA GLY A 124 -3.76 -2.38 12.06
C GLY A 124 -3.84 -3.62 12.94
N ASP A 125 -5.06 -3.96 13.38
CA ASP A 125 -5.30 -5.14 14.22
C ASP A 125 -4.96 -6.47 13.53
N CYS A 126 -4.85 -6.47 12.19
CA CYS A 126 -4.43 -7.62 11.40
C CYS A 126 -2.90 -7.81 11.35
N GLY A 127 -2.12 -6.96 12.02
CA GLY A 127 -0.66 -7.06 12.11
C GLY A 127 0.07 -6.37 10.97
N THR A 128 1.29 -6.82 10.68
CA THR A 128 2.12 -6.23 9.62
C THR A 128 2.53 -7.29 8.60
N GLN A 129 2.63 -6.89 7.33
CA GLN A 129 3.05 -7.78 6.24
C GLN A 129 4.16 -7.15 5.42
N GLU A 130 5.21 -7.93 5.14
CA GLU A 130 6.26 -7.54 4.21
C GLU A 130 5.85 -7.87 2.77
N VAL A 131 6.07 -6.94 1.86
CA VAL A 131 5.79 -7.06 0.43
C VAL A 131 6.99 -6.55 -0.35
N GLU A 132 7.39 -7.31 -1.37
CA GLU A 132 8.36 -6.82 -2.35
C GLU A 132 7.62 -6.33 -3.59
N ALA A 133 7.95 -5.12 -4.04
CA ALA A 133 7.45 -4.56 -5.28
C ALA A 133 8.61 -4.29 -6.25
N VAL A 134 8.35 -4.52 -7.53
CA VAL A 134 9.33 -4.28 -8.61
C VAL A 134 9.07 -2.92 -9.22
N VAL A 135 10.12 -2.13 -9.44
CA VAL A 135 10.02 -0.88 -10.18
C VAL A 135 9.76 -1.20 -11.66
N ASP A 136 8.65 -0.69 -12.18
CA ASP A 136 8.29 -0.78 -13.61
C ASP A 136 7.74 0.58 -14.06
N ASN A 137 8.65 1.48 -14.42
CA ASN A 137 8.29 2.84 -14.86
C ASN A 137 7.53 2.86 -16.18
N THR A 138 7.54 1.75 -16.93
CA THR A 138 6.88 1.60 -18.23
C THR A 138 5.45 1.06 -18.12
N ARG A 139 5.05 0.51 -16.98
CA ARG A 139 3.71 -0.07 -16.78
C ARG A 139 2.63 0.98 -16.95
N ASP A 140 1.84 0.86 -18.01
CA ASP A 140 0.65 1.70 -18.20
C ASP A 140 -0.37 1.47 -17.08
N ALA A 141 -1.32 2.40 -16.93
CA ALA A 141 -2.47 2.12 -16.08
C ALA A 141 -3.21 0.96 -16.77
N SER A 142 -3.14 -0.23 -16.18
CA SER A 142 -4.06 -1.30 -16.55
C SER A 142 -5.46 -0.72 -16.45
N HIS A 143 -6.19 -0.71 -17.56
CA HIS A 143 -7.54 -0.18 -17.65
C HIS A 143 -8.45 -1.02 -16.76
N ALA A 144 -8.57 -0.67 -15.48
CA ALA A 144 -9.63 -1.16 -14.59
C ALA A 144 -10.85 -0.20 -14.60
N ALA A 145 -10.96 0.64 -15.63
CA ALA A 145 -12.11 1.50 -15.90
C ALA A 145 -12.69 1.18 -17.30
N GLU A 146 -13.17 -0.04 -17.51
CA GLU A 146 -14.19 -0.28 -18.53
C GLU A 146 -15.53 0.20 -17.96
N GLY A 147 -15.83 1.49 -18.12
CA GLY A 147 -17.09 2.06 -17.66
C GLY A 147 -17.21 3.57 -17.73
N ALA A 148 -16.57 4.25 -18.68
CA ALA A 148 -16.86 5.64 -18.97
C ALA A 148 -16.85 5.85 -20.49
N ASP A 149 -18.05 5.92 -21.06
CA ASP A 149 -18.32 6.33 -22.44
C ASP A 149 -17.50 7.57 -22.80
N PRO A 150 -16.59 7.49 -23.80
CA PRO A 150 -16.03 8.70 -24.37
C PRO A 150 -17.12 9.37 -25.21
N HIS A 151 -17.52 10.56 -24.78
CA HIS A 151 -18.28 11.51 -25.57
C HIS A 151 -17.74 11.58 -27.01
N ALA A 152 -18.43 10.91 -27.91
CA ALA A 152 -18.26 11.02 -29.34
C ALA A 152 -19.33 11.97 -29.88
N ASP A 153 -18.96 13.24 -30.08
CA ASP A 153 -19.34 13.95 -31.31
C ASP A 153 -18.37 15.11 -31.55
N HIS A 154 -17.44 14.86 -32.47
CA HIS A 154 -16.91 15.89 -33.33
C HIS A 154 -17.21 15.53 -34.79
N SER A 155 -18.16 16.28 -35.35
CA SER A 155 -18.16 16.82 -36.73
C SER A 155 -18.86 15.99 -37.81
N GLY A 156 -19.92 16.56 -38.41
CA GLY A 156 -20.28 16.28 -39.80
C GLY A 156 -21.70 16.67 -40.23
N HIS A 157 -21.93 17.95 -40.55
CA HIS A 157 -22.49 18.46 -41.82
C HIS A 157 -22.85 19.94 -41.76
#